data_AF-A0A1E7GNB4-F1
#
_entry.id   AF-A0A1E7GNB4-F1
#
_cell.length_a   1.000
_cell.length_b   1.000
_cell.length_c   1.000
_cell.angle_alpha   90.00
_cell.angle_beta   90.00
_cell.angle_gamma   90.00
#
_symmetry.space_group_name_H-M   'P 1'
#
loop_
_entity.id
_entity.type
_entity.pdbx_description
1 polymer ?
#
loop_
_entity_poly.entity_id
_entity_poly.type
_entity_poly.pdbx_seq_one_letter_code
_entity_poly.pdbx_strand_id
1 'polypeptide(L)'
;MQRTQNYISFSRWFTLLITTSVLFWPVLTIAATPVEIEQWLQTHNNYRTLHGVSTVTWSKAVAASAQDYADTCPSGHSGSGYGENLAWASYNMGVSSVVQMWYNEESDYDYDNPGFSSETGHFTQVVWKATTEIGCAFATGCDSNWPYMANAWVCQYNPPGNFIGQFAKNVFPPNSGNEDDSDEGATPVNSGTIVSILHLLLLK
;
A
#
# COMPACT_ATOMS: atom_id res chain seq x y z
N MET A 1 -89.09 18.33 17.06
CA MET A 1 -88.69 17.22 16.16
C MET A 1 -87.40 16.62 16.68
N GLN A 2 -87.40 15.31 16.91
CA GLN A 2 -86.30 14.51 17.46
C GLN A 2 -85.08 14.41 16.53
N ARG A 3 -83.87 14.28 17.12
CA ARG A 3 -82.96 13.12 16.93
C ARG A 3 -81.74 13.26 17.88
N THR A 4 -81.72 12.49 18.98
CA THR A 4 -80.84 11.31 19.25
C THR A 4 -79.36 11.66 19.49
N GLN A 5 -78.87 11.69 20.74
CA GLN A 5 -78.43 10.58 21.64
C GLN A 5 -76.98 10.09 21.40
N ASN A 6 -76.25 9.96 22.52
CA ASN A 6 -75.28 8.90 22.89
C ASN A 6 -73.75 9.15 22.91
N TYR A 7 -73.21 9.05 24.16
CA TYR A 7 -71.98 8.39 24.68
C TYR A 7 -70.61 8.69 24.00
N ILE A 8 -69.42 8.67 24.63
CA ILE A 8 -68.76 7.66 25.48
C ILE A 8 -67.55 8.35 26.17
N SER A 9 -67.30 8.03 27.45
CA SER A 9 -66.04 8.30 28.16
C SER A 9 -64.97 7.30 27.73
N PHE A 10 -63.72 7.70 27.45
CA PHE A 10 -62.54 6.85 27.68
C PHE A 10 -61.25 7.68 27.85
N SER A 11 -60.58 7.48 28.99
CA SER A 11 -59.21 7.90 29.26
C SER A 11 -58.25 7.33 28.21
N ARG A 12 -57.12 8.00 27.94
CA ARG A 12 -55.83 7.31 27.82
C ARG A 12 -54.64 8.27 27.77
N TRP A 13 -53.79 8.07 28.76
CA TRP A 13 -52.37 8.41 28.80
C TRP A 13 -51.69 8.17 27.45
N PHE A 14 -51.00 9.18 26.92
CA PHE A 14 -50.08 9.03 25.80
C PHE A 14 -48.70 9.47 26.27
N THR A 15 -47.93 8.52 26.80
CA THR A 15 -46.49 8.69 27.00
C THR A 15 -45.83 8.44 25.64
N LEU A 16 -45.34 9.51 25.02
CA LEU A 16 -44.63 9.44 23.74
C LEU A 16 -43.19 8.93 23.99
N LEU A 17 -42.92 7.66 23.68
CA LEU A 17 -41.55 7.13 23.61
C LEU A 17 -40.96 7.50 22.25
N ILE A 18 -40.11 8.52 22.21
CA ILE A 18 -39.27 8.81 21.04
C ILE A 18 -38.09 7.84 21.10
N THR A 19 -38.19 6.72 20.40
CA THR A 19 -37.02 5.89 20.11
C THR A 19 -36.22 6.62 19.04
N THR A 20 -35.17 7.34 19.44
CA THR A 20 -34.20 7.89 18.48
C THR A 20 -33.43 6.71 17.88
N SER A 21 -33.92 6.20 16.76
CA SER A 21 -33.16 5.29 15.90
C SER A 21 -31.95 6.07 15.38
N VAL A 22 -30.81 5.88 16.03
CA VAL A 22 -29.52 6.37 15.53
C VAL A 22 -29.23 5.54 14.29
N LEU A 23 -29.48 6.10 13.11
CA LEU A 23 -29.06 5.50 11.85
C LEU A 23 -27.53 5.51 11.85
N PHE A 24 -26.93 4.39 12.26
CA PHE A 24 -25.52 4.10 12.02
C PHE A 24 -25.36 3.96 10.50
N TRP A 25 -25.10 5.08 9.82
CA TRP A 25 -24.51 4.98 8.50
C TRP A 25 -23.13 4.36 8.68
N PRO A 26 -22.81 3.23 8.03
CA PRO A 26 -21.47 2.70 8.11
C PRO A 26 -20.54 3.76 7.54
N VAL A 27 -19.55 4.17 8.34
CA VAL A 27 -18.37 4.87 7.82
C VAL A 27 -17.82 3.96 6.74
N LEU A 28 -17.80 4.44 5.50
CA LEU A 28 -17.32 3.67 4.36
C LEU A 28 -15.80 3.55 4.51
N THR A 29 -15.33 2.55 5.25
CA THR A 29 -13.92 2.16 5.25
C THR A 29 -13.63 1.59 3.87
N ILE A 30 -13.00 2.38 3.00
CA ILE A 30 -12.57 1.89 1.68
C ILE A 30 -11.36 1.00 1.94
N ALA A 31 -11.60 -0.30 2.05
CA ALA A 31 -10.51 -1.27 2.01
C ALA A 31 -9.82 -1.19 0.63
N ALA A 32 -8.49 -1.37 0.60
CA ALA A 32 -7.71 -1.40 -0.64
C ALA A 32 -8.35 -2.35 -1.67
N THR A 33 -8.49 -1.88 -2.91
CA THR A 33 -9.07 -2.67 -3.99
C THR A 33 -8.14 -3.83 -4.37
N PRO A 34 -8.68 -4.92 -4.96
CA PRO A 34 -7.83 -6.03 -5.41
C PRO A 34 -6.71 -5.61 -6.38
N VAL A 35 -6.95 -4.59 -7.20
CA VAL A 35 -5.94 -4.06 -8.14
C VAL A 35 -4.82 -3.34 -7.39
N GLU A 36 -5.15 -2.52 -6.39
CA GLU A 36 -4.12 -1.84 -5.58
C GLU A 36 -3.31 -2.82 -4.75
N ILE A 37 -3.96 -3.83 -4.14
CA ILE A 37 -3.28 -4.91 -3.41
C ILE A 37 -2.28 -5.61 -4.32
N GLU A 38 -2.68 -5.95 -5.55
CA GLU A 38 -1.80 -6.58 -6.51
C GLU A 38 -0.62 -5.68 -6.89
N GLN A 39 -0.82 -4.38 -7.07
CA GLN A 39 0.28 -3.44 -7.36
C GLN A 39 1.30 -3.35 -6.22
N TRP A 40 0.83 -3.30 -4.97
CA TRP A 40 1.72 -3.32 -3.80
C TRP A 40 2.54 -4.60 -3.76
N LEU A 41 1.88 -5.75 -3.91
CA LEU A 41 2.55 -7.05 -3.86
C LEU A 41 3.50 -7.24 -5.03
N GLN A 42 3.07 -7.00 -6.27
CA GLN A 42 3.90 -7.18 -7.46
C GLN A 42 5.17 -6.32 -7.38
N THR A 43 5.03 -5.04 -7.03
CA THR A 43 6.19 -4.15 -7.01
C THR A 43 7.20 -4.56 -5.92
N HIS A 44 6.73 -4.87 -4.70
CA HIS A 44 7.60 -5.40 -3.65
C HIS A 44 8.25 -6.73 -4.07
N ASN A 45 7.47 -7.67 -4.59
CA ASN A 45 7.93 -9.01 -4.92
C ASN A 45 8.91 -9.03 -6.10
N ASN A 46 8.79 -8.10 -7.04
CA ASN A 46 9.78 -7.93 -8.11
C ASN A 46 11.16 -7.57 -7.51
N TYR A 47 11.22 -6.55 -6.65
CA TYR A 47 12.47 -6.17 -5.99
C TYR A 47 13.00 -7.27 -5.08
N ARG A 48 12.13 -7.88 -4.27
CA ARG A 48 12.53 -9.01 -3.40
C ARG A 48 13.12 -10.19 -4.19
N THR A 49 12.58 -10.47 -5.37
CA THR A 49 13.12 -11.51 -6.26
C THR A 49 14.50 -11.15 -6.78
N LEU A 50 14.76 -9.88 -7.11
CA LEU A 50 16.10 -9.43 -7.51
C LEU A 50 17.14 -9.72 -6.42
N HIS A 51 16.77 -9.62 -5.14
CA HIS A 51 17.65 -9.89 -3.99
C HIS A 51 17.62 -11.36 -3.53
N GLY A 52 16.97 -12.26 -4.28
CA GLY A 52 16.90 -13.68 -3.94
C GLY A 52 16.19 -14.00 -2.62
N VAL A 53 15.30 -13.11 -2.15
CA VAL A 53 14.49 -13.33 -0.93
C VAL A 53 13.06 -13.74 -1.29
N SER A 54 12.40 -14.48 -0.40
CA SER A 54 11.03 -14.95 -0.60
C SER A 54 10.04 -13.79 -0.77
N THR A 55 9.01 -14.00 -1.60
CA THR A 55 7.92 -13.04 -1.78
C THR A 55 7.12 -12.84 -0.49
N VAL A 56 6.57 -11.63 -0.32
CA VAL A 56 5.61 -11.32 0.74
C VAL A 56 4.18 -11.55 0.26
N THR A 57 3.30 -11.74 1.23
CA THR A 57 1.84 -11.86 1.02
C THR A 57 1.10 -10.69 1.66
N TRP A 58 -0.15 -10.46 1.25
CA TRP A 58 -0.97 -9.38 1.80
C TRP A 58 -1.64 -9.82 3.11
N SER A 59 -1.43 -9.05 4.16
CA SER A 59 -2.13 -9.23 5.44
C SER A 59 -3.18 -8.14 5.62
N LYS A 60 -4.45 -8.57 5.71
CA LYS A 60 -5.58 -7.65 5.96
C LYS A 60 -5.47 -6.91 7.30
N ALA A 61 -4.92 -7.58 8.32
CA ALA A 61 -4.74 -6.97 9.64
C ALA A 61 -3.65 -5.89 9.63
N VAL A 62 -2.53 -6.16 8.95
CA VAL A 62 -1.44 -5.18 8.77
C VAL A 62 -1.94 -4.00 7.92
N ALA A 63 -2.72 -4.27 6.86
CA ALA A 63 -3.26 -3.22 6.00
C ALA A 63 -4.27 -2.33 6.73
N ALA A 64 -5.11 -2.90 7.61
CA ALA A 64 -6.02 -2.12 8.44
C ALA A 64 -5.24 -1.18 9.38
N SER A 65 -4.19 -1.68 10.03
CA SER A 65 -3.30 -0.87 10.87
C SER A 65 -2.60 0.24 10.07
N ALA A 66 -2.14 -0.05 8.85
CA ALA A 66 -1.57 0.96 7.96
C ALA A 66 -2.59 2.02 7.55
N GLN A 67 -3.85 1.64 7.28
CA GLN A 67 -4.92 2.58 6.92
C GLN A 67 -5.31 3.47 8.09
N ASP A 68 -5.52 2.87 9.26
CA ASP A 68 -5.81 3.61 10.51
C ASP A 68 -4.73 4.68 10.76
N TYR A 69 -3.47 4.37 10.43
CA TYR A 69 -2.38 5.33 10.55
C TYR A 69 -2.34 6.37 9.43
N ALA A 70 -2.50 5.96 8.18
CA ALA A 70 -2.51 6.88 7.03
C ALA A 70 -3.59 7.95 7.18
N ASP A 71 -4.78 7.58 7.67
CA ASP A 71 -5.92 8.46 7.90
C ASP A 71 -5.65 9.56 8.95
N THR A 72 -4.61 9.39 9.79
CA THR A 72 -4.17 10.43 10.74
C THR A 72 -3.32 11.52 10.09
N CYS A 73 -2.98 11.38 8.81
CA CYS A 73 -2.05 12.27 8.10
C CYS A 73 -0.71 12.38 8.85
N PRO A 74 0.03 11.27 8.95
CA PRO A 74 1.14 11.15 9.88
C PRO A 74 2.31 12.07 9.50
N SER A 75 3.08 12.48 10.51
CA SER A 75 4.35 13.25 10.35
C SER A 75 5.60 12.50 10.82
N GLY A 76 5.44 11.22 11.13
CA GLY A 76 6.51 10.33 11.58
C GLY A 76 6.01 8.89 11.63
N HIS A 77 6.73 8.03 12.33
CA HIS A 77 6.38 6.61 12.45
C HIS A 77 5.33 6.31 13.52
N SER A 78 4.49 5.30 13.26
CA SER A 78 3.34 4.95 14.11
C SER A 78 3.71 4.33 15.45
N GLY A 79 4.84 3.62 15.51
CA GLY A 79 5.17 2.78 16.66
C GLY A 79 4.23 1.57 16.83
N SER A 80 3.53 1.15 15.76
CA SER A 80 2.55 0.05 15.77
C SER A 80 3.11 -1.33 16.14
N GLY A 81 4.45 -1.48 16.15
CA GLY A 81 5.14 -2.75 16.36
C GLY A 81 5.39 -3.54 15.07
N TYR A 82 4.82 -3.11 13.94
CA TYR A 82 5.24 -3.55 12.62
C TYR A 82 6.46 -2.76 12.14
N GLY A 83 7.19 -3.31 11.15
CA GLY A 83 8.11 -2.50 10.37
C GLY A 83 7.31 -1.50 9.56
N GLU A 84 7.89 -0.37 9.14
CA GLU A 84 7.11 0.69 8.49
C GLU A 84 7.94 1.52 7.53
N ASN A 85 7.39 1.74 6.33
CA ASN A 85 7.87 2.73 5.37
C ASN A 85 6.80 3.80 5.17
N LEU A 86 7.24 5.05 5.06
CA LEU A 86 6.39 6.21 4.86
C LEU A 86 6.82 6.98 3.61
N ALA A 87 5.85 7.57 2.92
CA ALA A 87 6.11 8.53 1.86
C ALA A 87 5.09 9.65 1.92
N TRP A 88 5.50 10.85 1.50
CA TRP A 88 4.64 12.02 1.41
C TRP A 88 4.85 12.71 0.07
N ALA A 89 3.77 13.21 -0.51
CA ALA A 89 3.83 14.04 -1.70
C ALA A 89 2.66 15.03 -1.76
N SER A 90 2.90 16.17 -2.40
CA SER A 90 1.85 17.17 -2.71
C SER A 90 0.92 16.72 -3.84
N TYR A 91 1.26 15.65 -4.55
CA TYR A 91 0.52 15.07 -5.65
C TYR A 91 0.28 13.58 -5.41
N ASN A 92 -0.68 12.99 -6.14
CA ASN A 92 -0.95 11.57 -6.05
C ASN A 92 0.16 10.76 -6.76
N MET A 93 0.89 9.94 -6.01
CA MET A 93 1.85 8.98 -6.54
C MET A 93 1.19 7.62 -6.77
N GLY A 94 1.50 6.99 -7.90
CA GLY A 94 1.14 5.60 -8.12
C GLY A 94 1.87 4.69 -7.12
N VAL A 95 1.19 3.64 -6.67
CA VAL A 95 1.73 2.63 -5.72
C VAL A 95 3.12 2.14 -6.12
N SER A 96 3.31 1.76 -7.40
CA SER A 96 4.61 1.27 -7.88
C SER A 96 5.72 2.32 -7.80
N SER A 97 5.40 3.60 -8.01
CA SER A 97 6.37 4.69 -7.90
C SER A 97 6.80 4.93 -6.44
N VAL A 98 5.89 4.73 -5.48
CA VAL A 98 6.22 4.84 -4.05
C VAL A 98 7.18 3.73 -3.63
N VAL A 99 6.90 2.48 -4.02
CA VAL A 99 7.80 1.35 -3.71
C VAL A 99 9.14 1.51 -4.42
N GLN A 100 9.15 1.96 -5.68
CA GLN A 100 10.38 2.26 -6.40
C GLN A 100 11.20 3.35 -5.69
N MET A 101 10.56 4.42 -5.21
CA MET A 101 11.24 5.47 -4.47
C MET A 101 11.92 4.92 -3.20
N TRP A 102 11.24 4.08 -2.43
CA TRP A 102 11.84 3.39 -1.27
C TRP A 102 12.97 2.46 -1.67
N TYR A 103 12.83 1.73 -2.78
CA TYR A 103 13.84 0.81 -3.25
C TYR A 103 15.09 1.52 -3.79
N ASN A 104 14.95 2.69 -4.41
CA ASN A 104 16.06 3.42 -5.03
C ASN A 104 17.17 3.81 -4.03
N GLU A 105 16.89 3.80 -2.73
CA GLU A 105 17.90 3.91 -1.68
C GLU A 105 18.96 2.80 -1.71
N GLU A 106 18.72 1.71 -2.44
CA GLU A 106 19.68 0.62 -2.66
C GLU A 106 21.02 1.12 -3.18
N SER A 107 21.04 2.19 -4.00
CA SER A 107 22.27 2.74 -4.56
C SER A 107 23.22 3.31 -3.49
N ASP A 108 22.69 3.63 -2.31
CA ASP A 108 23.46 4.16 -1.18
C ASP A 108 23.79 3.09 -0.13
N TYR A 109 23.34 1.84 -0.32
CA TYR A 109 23.55 0.76 0.64
C TYR A 109 24.89 0.05 0.46
N ASP A 110 25.70 0.06 1.53
CA ASP A 110 26.98 -0.63 1.58
C ASP A 110 26.80 -2.09 2.07
N TYR A 111 26.86 -3.03 1.12
CA TYR A 111 26.76 -4.47 1.43
C TYR A 111 28.00 -5.02 2.16
N ASP A 112 29.17 -4.37 2.06
CA ASP A 112 30.38 -4.76 2.77
C ASP A 112 30.36 -4.29 4.24
N ASN A 113 29.64 -3.20 4.52
CA ASN A 113 29.39 -2.68 5.86
C ASN A 113 27.89 -2.63 6.19
N PRO A 114 27.20 -3.79 6.28
CA PRO A 114 25.75 -3.85 6.37
C PRO A 114 25.25 -3.28 7.69
N GLY A 115 24.27 -2.38 7.64
CA GLY A 115 23.75 -1.71 8.82
C GLY A 115 22.57 -0.80 8.51
N PHE A 116 22.09 -0.12 9.54
CA PHE A 116 21.06 0.90 9.39
C PHE A 116 21.70 2.24 9.01
N SER A 117 21.12 2.94 8.04
CA SER A 117 21.29 4.38 7.86
C SER A 117 19.92 5.03 7.60
N SER A 118 19.83 6.35 7.82
CA SER A 118 18.62 7.11 7.49
C SER A 118 18.32 7.14 5.99
N GLU A 119 19.34 6.91 5.18
CA GLU A 119 19.30 6.97 3.72
C GLU A 119 18.91 5.64 3.07
N THR A 120 18.93 4.53 3.83
CA THR A 120 18.72 3.16 3.28
C THR A 120 17.66 2.35 4.03
N GLY A 121 17.03 2.95 5.03
CA GLY A 121 16.05 2.30 5.88
C GLY A 121 14.83 1.78 5.12
N HIS A 122 14.37 2.50 4.10
CA HIS A 122 13.20 2.06 3.34
C HIS A 122 13.55 0.90 2.42
N PHE A 123 14.68 0.98 1.71
CA PHE A 123 15.18 -0.10 0.86
C PHE A 123 15.35 -1.40 1.66
N THR A 124 16.10 -1.32 2.76
CA THR A 124 16.41 -2.50 3.59
C THR A 124 15.14 -3.17 4.11
N GLN A 125 14.09 -2.40 4.42
CA GLN A 125 12.80 -2.94 4.82
C GLN A 125 12.05 -3.61 3.66
N VAL A 126 12.06 -3.05 2.45
CA VAL A 126 11.44 -3.65 1.25
C VAL A 126 12.00 -5.05 0.98
N VAL A 127 13.32 -5.19 1.05
CA VAL A 127 14.02 -6.46 0.72
C VAL A 127 14.31 -7.34 1.94
N TRP A 128 13.81 -6.98 3.13
CA TRP A 128 14.11 -7.71 4.36
C TRP A 128 13.66 -9.17 4.29
N LYS A 129 14.62 -10.11 4.29
CA LYS A 129 14.36 -11.54 4.09
C LYS A 129 13.31 -12.11 5.05
N ALA A 130 13.40 -11.78 6.33
CA ALA A 130 12.53 -12.35 7.35
C ALA A 130 11.09 -11.80 7.33
N THR A 131 10.82 -10.69 6.65
CA THR A 131 9.45 -10.18 6.47
C THR A 131 8.69 -11.10 5.52
N THR A 132 7.49 -11.51 5.91
CA THR A 132 6.64 -12.46 5.16
C THR A 132 5.31 -11.88 4.72
N GLU A 133 4.86 -10.83 5.39
CA GLU A 133 3.58 -10.19 5.15
C GLU A 133 3.75 -8.67 5.09
N ILE A 134 2.96 -8.03 4.22
CA ILE A 134 2.83 -6.58 4.17
C ILE A 134 1.37 -6.19 4.19
N GLY A 135 1.12 -4.96 4.61
CA GLY A 135 -0.16 -4.28 4.45
C GLY A 135 0.09 -2.80 4.28
N CYS A 136 -0.52 -2.21 3.26
CA CYS A 136 -0.27 -0.84 2.86
C CYS A 136 -1.56 -0.05 2.69
N ALA A 137 -1.44 1.26 2.81
CA ALA A 137 -2.53 2.21 2.71
C ALA A 137 -2.01 3.56 2.23
N PHE A 138 -2.93 4.42 1.83
CA PHE A 138 -2.63 5.83 1.60
C PHE A 138 -3.82 6.70 2.00
N ALA A 139 -3.52 7.95 2.32
CA ALA A 139 -4.49 9.00 2.57
C ALA A 139 -4.17 10.20 1.68
N THR A 140 -5.23 10.87 1.22
CA THR A 140 -5.13 12.07 0.38
C THR A 140 -5.90 13.22 1.01
N GLY A 141 -5.54 14.45 0.65
CA GLY A 141 -6.22 15.64 1.19
C GLY A 141 -5.88 15.89 2.67
N CYS A 142 -4.67 15.52 3.08
CA CYS A 142 -4.18 15.79 4.42
C CYS A 142 -4.05 17.30 4.66
N ASP A 143 -4.82 17.80 5.63
CA ASP A 143 -4.73 19.18 6.11
C ASP A 143 -3.51 19.32 7.03
N SER A 144 -2.34 19.35 6.42
CA SER A 144 -1.08 19.53 7.11
C SER A 144 -0.56 20.96 6.87
N ASN A 145 0.09 21.53 7.89
CA ASN A 145 0.81 22.80 7.76
C ASN A 145 2.01 22.74 6.79
N TRP A 146 2.27 21.57 6.19
CA TRP A 146 3.38 21.31 5.29
C TRP A 146 2.87 20.99 3.89
N PRO A 147 3.09 21.87 2.89
CA PRO A 147 2.50 21.72 1.57
C PRO A 147 2.93 20.43 0.83
N TYR A 148 4.02 19.80 1.26
CA TYR A 148 4.54 18.56 0.69
C TYR A 148 3.85 17.28 1.23
N MET A 149 3.01 17.40 2.26
CA MET A 149 2.37 16.27 2.94
C MET A 149 0.86 16.20 2.69
N ALA A 150 0.41 16.68 1.52
CA ALA A 150 -1.00 16.62 1.14
C ALA A 150 -1.51 15.19 0.95
N ASN A 151 -0.61 14.24 0.68
CA ASN A 151 -0.90 12.82 0.58
C ASN A 151 0.18 12.03 1.33
N ALA A 152 -0.21 10.93 1.96
CA ALA A 152 0.67 10.04 2.72
C ALA A 152 0.47 8.59 2.28
N TRP A 153 1.55 7.84 2.09
CA TRP A 153 1.55 6.39 1.88
C TRP A 153 2.23 5.72 3.05
N VAL A 154 1.62 4.63 3.52
CA VAL A 154 2.10 3.84 4.65
C VAL A 154 2.15 2.39 4.21
N CYS A 155 3.30 1.74 4.33
CA CYS A 155 3.40 0.29 4.26
C CYS A 155 3.93 -0.23 5.59
N GLN A 156 3.24 -1.21 6.15
CA GLN A 156 3.67 -1.92 7.35
C GLN A 156 4.09 -3.36 7.01
N TYR A 157 5.10 -3.85 7.71
CA TYR A 157 5.82 -5.08 7.42
C TYR A 157 5.83 -6.02 8.63
N ASN A 158 5.48 -7.29 8.40
CA ASN A 158 5.39 -8.30 9.45
C ASN A 158 6.14 -9.59 9.05
N PRO A 159 7.06 -10.10 9.88
CA PRO A 159 7.70 -9.42 11.02
C PRO A 159 8.43 -8.12 10.62
N PRO A 160 8.68 -7.20 11.59
CA PRO A 160 9.47 -5.99 11.36
C PRO A 160 10.87 -6.29 10.83
N GLY A 161 11.36 -5.40 9.97
CA GLY A 161 12.74 -5.40 9.50
C GLY A 161 13.66 -4.50 10.32
N ASN A 162 14.82 -4.20 9.74
CA ASN A 162 15.78 -3.19 10.22
C ASN A 162 16.26 -3.38 11.67
N PHE A 163 16.28 -4.61 12.15
CA PHE A 163 16.88 -4.92 13.44
C PHE A 163 18.40 -4.76 13.39
N ILE A 164 18.93 -3.92 14.29
CA ILE A 164 20.37 -3.71 14.45
C ILE A 164 21.08 -5.06 14.67
N GLY A 165 22.18 -5.26 13.94
CA GLY A 165 22.96 -6.52 13.95
C GLY A 165 22.36 -7.65 13.11
N GLN A 166 21.28 -7.41 12.37
CA GLN A 166 20.60 -8.43 11.57
C GLN A 166 20.60 -8.16 10.06
N PHE A 167 21.28 -7.11 9.60
CA PHE A 167 21.26 -6.69 8.19
C PHE A 167 21.90 -7.71 7.25
N ALA A 168 23.12 -8.19 7.55
CA ALA A 168 23.85 -9.14 6.69
C ALA A 168 23.10 -10.46 6.40
N LYS A 169 22.17 -10.88 7.27
CA LYS A 169 21.36 -12.09 7.08
C LYS A 169 20.01 -11.85 6.40
N ASN A 170 19.64 -10.58 6.19
CA ASN A 170 18.33 -10.17 5.70
C ASN A 170 18.38 -9.31 4.43
N VAL A 171 19.48 -8.63 4.14
CA VAL A 171 19.64 -7.73 2.99
C VAL A 171 20.81 -8.25 2.17
N PHE A 172 20.51 -8.82 1.01
CA PHE A 172 21.50 -9.39 0.10
C PHE A 172 21.72 -8.46 -1.08
N PRO A 173 22.89 -8.46 -1.75
CA PRO A 173 23.04 -7.77 -3.02
C PRO A 173 22.03 -8.31 -4.06
N PRO A 174 21.62 -7.51 -5.04
CA PRO A 174 20.84 -8.01 -6.15
C PRO A 174 21.63 -9.11 -6.85
N ASN A 175 20.94 -10.16 -7.30
CA ASN A 175 21.54 -11.21 -8.10
C ASN A 175 22.19 -10.54 -9.32
N SER A 176 23.52 -10.64 -9.43
CA SER A 176 24.22 -10.38 -10.68
C SER A 176 23.68 -11.41 -11.66
N GLY A 177 22.67 -11.04 -12.46
CA GLY A 177 22.40 -11.79 -13.67
C GLY A 177 23.73 -11.91 -14.40
N ASN A 178 24.10 -13.12 -14.82
CA ASN A 178 25.31 -13.39 -15.56
C ASN A 178 25.56 -12.28 -16.61
N GLU A 179 26.44 -11.33 -16.30
CA GLU A 179 27.29 -10.69 -17.29
C GLU A 179 28.39 -11.71 -17.60
N ASP A 180 27.99 -12.83 -18.23
CA ASP A 180 28.95 -13.71 -18.86
C ASP A 180 29.31 -13.06 -20.19
N ASP A 181 30.54 -12.59 -20.22
CA ASP A 181 31.34 -12.28 -21.39
C ASP A 181 31.34 -13.49 -22.35
N SER A 182 30.57 -13.40 -23.43
CA SER A 182 30.83 -14.20 -24.63
C SER A 182 30.84 -13.29 -25.85
N ASP A 183 32.04 -12.81 -26.17
CA ASP A 183 32.45 -12.32 -27.48
C ASP A 183 32.28 -13.40 -28.58
N GLU A 184 32.24 -12.92 -29.83
CA GLU A 184 32.28 -13.59 -31.13
C GLU A 184 31.00 -14.23 -31.71
N GLY A 185 30.35 -13.48 -32.60
CA GLY A 185 29.94 -14.03 -33.90
C GLY A 185 28.46 -14.02 -34.27
N ALA A 186 27.86 -12.84 -34.50
CA ALA A 186 26.71 -12.73 -35.38
C ALA A 186 26.77 -11.42 -36.19
N THR A 187 26.81 -11.58 -37.52
CA THR A 187 26.95 -10.52 -38.52
C THR A 187 25.72 -9.59 -38.59
N PRO A 188 25.86 -8.35 -39.12
CA PRO A 188 24.77 -7.39 -39.15
C PRO A 188 23.82 -7.69 -40.32
N VAL A 189 22.53 -7.84 -40.04
CA VAL A 189 21.48 -7.83 -41.08
C VAL A 189 20.63 -6.58 -40.90
N ASN A 190 20.96 -5.55 -41.67
CA ASN A 190 20.08 -4.42 -41.92
C ASN A 190 19.33 -4.68 -43.23
N SER A 191 18.00 -4.75 -43.22
CA SER A 191 17.13 -4.30 -44.33
C SER A 191 15.64 -4.47 -44.01
N GLY A 192 14.95 -3.35 -43.87
CA GLY A 192 13.71 -3.09 -44.61
C GLY A 192 12.40 -3.70 -44.11
N THR A 193 11.57 -2.83 -43.52
CA THR A 193 10.16 -2.56 -43.88
C THR A 193 9.21 -3.76 -44.06
N ILE A 194 8.09 -3.79 -43.30
CA ILE A 194 6.69 -3.68 -43.79
C ILE A 194 5.67 -4.15 -42.72
N VAL A 195 4.90 -3.17 -42.24
CA VAL A 195 3.42 -3.08 -42.17
C VAL A 195 2.61 -3.93 -41.16
N SER A 196 1.89 -3.16 -40.32
CA SER A 196 0.61 -3.46 -39.67
C SER A 196 -0.42 -4.21 -40.52
N ILE A 197 -0.97 -5.31 -39.99
CA ILE A 197 -2.30 -5.87 -40.34
C ILE A 197 -2.87 -6.45 -39.04
N LEU A 198 -3.79 -5.80 -38.31
CA LEU A 198 -5.21 -5.47 -38.57
C LEU A 198 -6.19 -6.63 -38.25
N HIS A 199 -6.85 -6.48 -37.08
CA HIS A 199 -8.28 -6.63 -36.76
C HIS A 199 -9.03 -7.97 -36.69
N LEU A 200 -10.01 -7.95 -35.75
CA LEU A 200 -11.47 -8.18 -35.87
C LEU A 200 -11.97 -9.33 -34.95
N LEU A 201 -13.00 -9.20 -34.10
CA LEU A 201 -14.40 -8.77 -34.31
C LEU A 201 -15.03 -8.29 -32.98
N LEU A 202 -15.62 -7.09 -32.89
CA LEU A 202 -17.03 -6.69 -33.14
C LEU A 202 -18.09 -7.43 -32.31
N LEU A 203 -18.95 -6.67 -31.59
CA LEU A 203 -20.42 -6.70 -31.74
C LEU A 203 -21.13 -5.57 -30.93
N LYS A 204 -21.78 -4.68 -31.70
CA LYS A 204 -22.84 -3.68 -31.42
C LYS A 204 -22.51 -2.43 -30.59
#